data_AF-A0A7Y0QQK6-F1
#
_entry.id   AF-A0A7Y0QQK6-F1
#
_cell.length_a   1.000
_cell.length_b   1.000
_cell.length_c   1.000
_cell.angle_alpha   90.00
_cell.angle_beta   90.00
_cell.angle_gamma   90.00
#
_symmetry.space_group_name_H-M   'P 1'
#
loop_
_entity.id
_entity.type
_entity.pdbx_description
1 polymer ?
#
loop_
_entity_poly.entity_id
_entity_poly.type
_entity_poly.pdbx_seq_one_letter_code
_entity_poly.pdbx_strand_id
1 'polypeptide(L)' 'MTQALSDVSATLDDAVVEDHENGIHRTKRKIFTDEEIFELEMKHIFEGNWVYLAHESQIPNVGDYFTTYIGR' A
#
# COMPACT_ATOMS: atom_id res chain seq x y z
N MET A 1 12.12 -4.42 -18.64
CA MET A 1 12.11 -3.61 -17.39
C MET A 1 11.66 -2.17 -17.65
N THR A 2 12.22 -1.45 -18.63
CA THR A 2 11.81 -0.06 -18.92
C THR A 2 10.35 0.09 -19.34
N GLN A 3 9.80 -0.87 -20.09
CA GLN A 3 8.41 -0.84 -20.55
C GLN A 3 7.39 -1.13 -19.44
N ALA A 4 7.67 -2.11 -18.57
CA ALA A 4 6.80 -2.43 -17.44
C ALA A 4 6.67 -1.24 -16.47
N LEU A 5 7.79 -0.56 -16.17
CA LEU A 5 7.77 0.65 -15.34
C LEU A 5 7.00 1.81 -15.99
N SER A 6 7.06 1.96 -17.32
CA SER A 6 6.23 2.96 -18.00
C SER A 6 4.74 2.63 -17.94
N ASP A 7 4.37 1.35 -18.01
CA ASP A 7 2.97 0.91 -17.93
C ASP A 7 2.40 1.07 -16.52
N VAL A 8 3.21 0.84 -15.48
CA VAL A 8 2.84 1.10 -14.08
C VAL A 8 2.70 2.60 -13.84
N SER A 9 3.64 3.42 -14.29
CA SER A 9 3.56 4.89 -14.14
C SER A 9 2.27 5.44 -14.77
N ALA A 10 1.97 5.03 -16.01
CA ALA A 10 0.75 5.43 -16.69
C ALA A 10 -0.54 4.92 -16.00
N THR A 11 -0.45 3.85 -15.22
CA THR A 11 -1.57 3.38 -14.39
C THR A 11 -1.74 4.24 -13.14
N LEU A 12 -0.64 4.70 -12.54
CA LEU A 12 -0.63 5.48 -11.31
C LEU A 12 -1.03 6.95 -11.53
N ASP A 13 -0.66 7.55 -12.66
CA ASP A 13 -0.90 8.98 -12.97
C ASP A 13 -2.38 9.39 -12.89
N ASP A 14 -3.29 8.46 -13.19
CA ASP A 14 -4.74 8.63 -13.15
C ASP A 14 -5.43 7.51 -12.34
N ALA A 15 -4.69 6.91 -11.39
CA ALA A 15 -5.21 5.87 -10.50
C ALA A 15 -6.41 6.37 -9.69
N VAL A 16 -6.39 7.63 -9.26
CA VAL A 16 -7.47 8.32 -8.56
C VAL A 16 -7.78 9.60 -9.34
N VAL A 17 -9.04 9.77 -9.72
CA VAL A 17 -9.53 10.97 -10.39
C VAL A 17 -10.63 11.59 -9.53
N GLU A 18 -10.38 12.81 -9.09
CA GLU A 18 -11.31 13.67 -8.36
C GLU A 18 -11.54 14.94 -9.17
N ASP A 19 -12.72 15.06 -9.77
CA ASP A 19 -13.18 16.24 -10.48
C ASP A 19 -14.50 16.68 -9.83
N HIS A 20 -14.36 17.62 -8.90
CA HIS A 20 -15.45 18.14 -8.09
C HIS A 20 -16.48 18.94 -8.90
N GLU A 21 -16.07 19.59 -9.99
CA GLU A 21 -16.97 20.42 -10.81
C GLU A 21 -17.97 19.55 -11.56
N ASN A 22 -17.53 18.39 -12.05
CA ASN A 22 -18.37 17.43 -12.76
C ASN A 22 -18.91 16.31 -11.86
N GLY A 23 -18.60 16.35 -10.55
CA GLY A 23 -19.03 15.33 -9.58
C GLY A 23 -18.41 13.95 -9.82
N ILE A 24 -17.23 13.88 -10.43
CA ILE A 24 -16.56 12.63 -10.77
C ILE A 24 -15.58 12.27 -9.65
N HIS A 25 -15.79 11.11 -9.06
CA HIS A 25 -14.84 10.46 -8.15
C HIS A 25 -14.70 9.01 -8.58
N ARG A 26 -13.53 8.64 -9.13
CA ARG A 26 -13.30 7.29 -9.62
C ARG A 26 -11.87 6.80 -9.37
N THR A 27 -11.75 5.50 -9.22
CA THR A 27 -10.48 4.82 -8.94
C THR A 27 -10.27 3.68 -9.93
N LYS A 28 -9.06 3.54 -10.48
CA LYS A 28 -8.71 2.41 -11.34
C LYS A 28 -8.66 1.13 -10.52
N ARG A 29 -9.44 0.12 -10.91
CA ARG A 29 -9.46 -1.18 -10.23
C ARG A 29 -8.09 -1.88 -10.20
N LYS A 30 -7.24 -1.58 -11.19
CA LYS A 30 -5.92 -2.20 -11.36
C LYS A 30 -5.01 -1.99 -10.14
N ILE A 31 -5.13 -0.88 -9.41
CA ILE A 31 -4.31 -0.64 -8.21
C ILE A 31 -4.56 -1.65 -7.08
N PHE A 32 -5.70 -2.36 -7.10
CA PHE A 32 -6.03 -3.37 -6.09
C PHE A 32 -5.68 -4.80 -6.51
N THR A 33 -5.33 -5.03 -7.78
CA THR A 33 -5.23 -6.38 -8.34
C THR A 33 -3.96 -6.64 -9.13
N ASP A 34 -3.21 -5.60 -9.46
CA ASP A 34 -1.97 -5.72 -10.23
C ASP A 34 -0.80 -6.11 -9.33
N GLU A 35 -0.11 -7.18 -9.72
CA GLU A 35 0.99 -7.76 -8.95
C GLU A 35 2.23 -6.85 -8.96
N GLU A 36 2.55 -6.17 -10.06
CA GLU A 36 3.71 -5.28 -10.12
C GLU A 36 3.50 -4.04 -9.23
N ILE A 37 2.27 -3.52 -9.16
CA ILE A 37 1.91 -2.45 -8.22
C ILE A 37 2.06 -2.94 -6.78
N PHE A 38 1.55 -4.13 -6.46
CA PHE A 38 1.68 -4.70 -5.12
C PHE A 38 3.16 -4.84 -4.68
N GLU A 39 4.03 -5.32 -5.57
CA GLU A 39 5.48 -5.42 -5.30
C GLU A 39 6.11 -4.06 -4.97
N LEU A 40 5.68 -3.02 -5.68
CA LEU A 40 6.13 -1.65 -5.42
C LEU A 40 5.57 -1.09 -4.11
N GLU A 41 4.31 -1.39 -3.77
CA GLU A 41 3.73 -1.03 -2.49
C GLU A 41 4.51 -1.65 -1.32
N MET A 42 4.89 -2.94 -1.42
CA MET A 42 5.71 -3.58 -0.38
C MET A 42 7.02 -2.82 -0.15
N LYS A 43 7.74 -2.54 -1.24
CA LYS A 43 9.04 -1.87 -1.19
C LYS A 43 8.98 -0.40 -0.74
N HIS A 44 7.97 0.34 -1.20
CA HIS A 44 7.94 1.79 -1.05
C HIS A 44 6.97 2.28 0.03
N ILE A 45 6.00 1.45 0.43
CA ILE A 45 5.02 1.77 1.47
C ILE A 45 5.33 0.98 2.74
N PHE A 46 5.30 -0.34 2.68
CA PHE A 46 5.33 -1.17 3.89
C PHE A 46 6.74 -1.30 4.51
N GLU A 47 7.80 -1.33 3.69
CA GLU A 47 9.20 -1.37 4.16
C GLU A 47 9.74 0.01 4.60
N GLY A 48 9.06 1.10 4.22
CA GLY A 48 9.55 2.47 4.40
C GLY A 48 8.75 3.35 5.38
N ASN A 49 7.60 2.89 5.88
CA ASN A 49 6.71 3.69 6.72
C ASN A 49 6.45 3.05 8.09
N TRP A 50 5.83 3.84 8.97
CA TRP A 50 5.36 3.38 10.27
C TRP A 50 4.15 2.46 10.12
N VAL A 51 4.31 1.20 10.54
CA VAL A 51 3.23 0.20 10.60
C VAL A 51 2.91 -0.11 12.06
N TYR A 52 1.65 0.05 12.43
CA TYR A 52 1.17 -0.29 13.77
C TYR A 52 1.28 -1.80 14.01
N LEU A 53 1.84 -2.22 15.15
CA LEU A 53 2.07 -3.63 15.46
C LEU A 53 1.20 -4.14 16.61
N ALA A 54 1.21 -3.44 17.74
CA ALA A 54 0.52 -3.88 18.94
C ALA A 54 0.30 -2.72 19.92
N HIS A 55 -0.66 -2.91 20.81
CA HIS A 55 -0.86 -2.10 22.01
C HIS A 55 -0.06 -2.71 23.18
N GLU A 56 0.40 -1.86 24.10
CA GLU A 56 1.21 -2.28 25.26
C GLU A 56 0.51 -3.35 26.12
N SER A 57 -0.82 -3.27 26.25
CA SER A 57 -1.60 -4.27 27.00
C SER A 57 -1.59 -5.67 26.39
N GLN A 58 -1.09 -5.86 25.17
CA GLN A 58 -0.92 -7.18 24.56
C GLN A 58 0.33 -7.91 25.07
N ILE A 59 1.26 -7.18 25.72
CA ILE A 59 2.51 -7.68 26.29
C ILE A 59 2.78 -7.07 27.68
N PRO A 60 1.86 -7.24 28.66
CA PRO A 60 1.91 -6.50 29.91
C PRO A 60 3.01 -6.94 30.88
N ASN A 61 3.57 -8.15 30.72
CA ASN A 61 4.55 -8.70 31.64
C ASN A 61 5.93 -8.90 31.00
N VAL A 62 6.95 -9.01 31.86
CA VAL A 62 8.32 -9.35 31.42
C VAL A 62 8.34 -10.75 30.82
N GLY A 63 8.81 -10.83 29.57
CA GLY A 63 8.92 -12.08 28.82
C GLY A 63 7.76 -12.37 27.88
N ASP A 64 6.69 -11.56 27.91
CA ASP A 64 5.63 -11.65 26.91
C ASP A 64 6.16 -11.19 25.55
N TYR A 65 5.87 -11.96 24.51
CA TYR A 65 6.20 -11.60 23.13
C TYR A 65 4.98 -11.77 22.23
N PHE A 66 4.91 -10.93 21.19
CA PHE A 66 3.84 -10.95 20.21
C PHE A 66 4.46 -11.04 18.81
N THR A 67 3.98 -12.00 18.01
CA THR A 67 4.43 -12.18 16.63
C THR A 67 3.35 -11.69 15.68
N THR A 68 3.75 -10.88 14.71
CA THR A 68 2.88 -10.38 13.65
C THR A 68 3.69 -10.20 12.36
N TYR A 69 3.03 -9.72 11.31
CA TYR A 69 3.60 -9.52 9.98
C TYR A 69 3.60 -8.03 9.63
N ILE A 70 4.58 -7.61 8.85
CA ILE A 70 4.63 -6.29 8.22
C ILE A 70 4.79 -6.53 6.72
N GLY A 71 3.81 -6.10 5.94
CA GLY A 71 3.78 -6.40 4.51
C GLY A 71 3.45 -7.88 4.27
N ARG A 72 4.45 -8.64 3.80
CA ARG A 72 4.39 -10.07 3.51
C ARG A 72 5.25 -10.86 4.49
#